data_AF-A0A318Z687-F1
#
_entry.id   AF-A0A318Z687-F1
#
_cell.length_a   1.000
_cell.length_b   1.000
_cell.length_c   1.000
_cell.angle_alpha   90.00
_cell.angle_beta   90.00
_cell.angle_gamma   90.00
#
_symmetry.space_group_name_H-M   'P 1'
#
loop_
_entity.id
_entity.type
_entity.pdbx_description
1 polymer ?
#
loop_
_entity_poly.entity_id
_entity_poly.type
_entity_poly.pdbx_seq_one_letter_code
_entity_poly.pdbx_strand_id
1 'polypeptide(L)'
;MIGKRKRDTAIVPRATTFDDEETPQTNTESSHDIFRKFFEAQFQPLDVPGAQITRRDDAEGESDEEASELSDTGSNWDGLSEGEDGPEVVQIVEHCDAKSLDLMDKKARKAFMTAKPPSSLVDRTPAKSPKRETESDKDENEIDADHLKNDLALQRLLKESHLLESASDLAPTGKNRLKALDLRMQELGSKESLYKQRMPSSHRRGIQAKAEMKENKRRKEARENGIILEKPTPKANANSSKRRERGVGGPSIGKFAGGTLNLSKHDVAAIQGSGRSSRGRGGSRGRGRGRGRGRGRR
;
A
#
# COMPACT_ATOMS: atom_id res chain seq x y z
N MET A 1 -52.92 -28.56 -38.38
CA MET A 1 -52.14 -29.52 -37.58
C MET A 1 -50.71 -29.56 -38.12
N ILE A 2 -49.77 -28.87 -37.48
CA ILE A 2 -48.36 -28.81 -37.92
C ILE A 2 -47.56 -29.80 -37.05
N GLY A 3 -47.03 -30.82 -37.70
CA GLY A 3 -46.35 -31.96 -37.07
C GLY A 3 -44.99 -31.59 -36.46
N LYS A 4 -44.81 -31.94 -35.19
CA LYS A 4 -43.51 -31.88 -34.51
C LYS A 4 -42.65 -33.06 -34.98
N ARG A 5 -41.69 -32.82 -35.87
CA ARG A 5 -40.63 -33.80 -36.14
C ARG A 5 -39.53 -33.61 -35.10
N LYS A 6 -39.34 -34.63 -34.25
CA LYS A 6 -38.15 -34.76 -33.41
C LYS A 6 -36.95 -35.01 -34.33
N ARG A 7 -35.87 -34.25 -34.17
CA ARG A 7 -34.59 -34.56 -34.81
C ARG A 7 -33.81 -35.41 -33.82
N ASP A 8 -33.47 -36.62 -34.20
CA ASP A 8 -32.58 -37.48 -33.44
C ASP A 8 -31.16 -36.90 -33.53
N THR A 9 -30.62 -36.48 -32.39
CA THR A 9 -29.24 -36.04 -32.28
C THR A 9 -28.38 -37.27 -32.00
N ALA A 10 -27.72 -37.80 -33.03
CA ALA A 10 -26.66 -38.78 -32.87
C ALA A 10 -25.46 -38.12 -32.16
N ILE A 11 -25.17 -38.55 -30.93
CA ILE A 11 -23.98 -38.17 -30.17
C ILE A 11 -22.83 -39.06 -30.67
N VAL A 12 -21.82 -38.45 -31.27
CA VAL A 12 -20.56 -39.10 -31.65
C VAL A 12 -19.72 -39.27 -30.37
N PRO A 13 -19.33 -40.49 -29.96
CA PRO A 13 -18.35 -40.64 -28.90
C PRO A 13 -16.97 -40.25 -29.44
N ARG A 14 -16.35 -39.27 -28.78
CA ARG A 14 -14.95 -38.90 -29.03
C ARG A 14 -14.07 -40.01 -28.42
N ALA A 15 -13.39 -40.76 -29.27
CA ALA A 15 -12.32 -41.65 -28.84
C ALA A 15 -11.20 -40.80 -28.20
N THR A 16 -10.96 -41.02 -26.92
CA THR A 16 -9.74 -40.60 -26.24
C THR A 16 -8.70 -41.69 -26.48
N THR A 17 -7.67 -41.36 -27.25
CA THR A 17 -6.39 -42.07 -27.19
C THR A 17 -5.88 -41.92 -25.77
N PHE A 18 -5.86 -43.04 -25.04
CA PHE A 18 -5.07 -43.17 -23.82
C PHE A 18 -3.61 -43.24 -24.28
N ASP A 19 -2.95 -42.10 -24.24
CA ASP A 19 -1.50 -42.07 -24.10
C ASP A 19 -1.22 -42.28 -22.61
N ASP A 20 -0.51 -43.37 -22.32
CA ASP A 20 0.08 -43.67 -21.03
C ASP A 20 1.01 -42.52 -20.63
N GLU A 21 0.53 -41.64 -19.75
CA GLU A 21 1.38 -40.71 -19.01
C GLU A 21 1.20 -41.05 -17.54
N GLU A 22 2.17 -41.82 -17.07
CA GLU A 22 2.38 -42.24 -15.70
C GLU A 22 2.27 -41.04 -14.76
N THR A 23 1.27 -41.07 -13.87
CA THR A 23 1.31 -40.24 -12.67
C THR A 23 2.54 -40.66 -11.85
N PRO A 24 3.51 -39.78 -11.51
CA PRO A 24 4.42 -40.13 -10.45
C PRO A 24 3.59 -40.02 -9.17
N GLN A 25 3.14 -41.18 -8.67
CA GLN A 25 2.95 -41.34 -7.25
C GLN A 25 4.31 -41.00 -6.63
N THR A 26 4.47 -39.75 -6.18
CA THR A 26 5.66 -39.39 -5.41
C THR A 26 5.54 -40.17 -4.11
N ASN A 27 6.21 -41.31 -4.07
CA ASN A 27 6.53 -42.04 -2.85
C ASN A 27 6.86 -41.00 -1.78
N THR A 28 6.19 -41.06 -0.64
CA THR A 28 6.46 -40.17 0.51
C THR A 28 7.95 -40.17 0.88
N GLU A 29 8.66 -41.26 0.58
CA GLU A 29 10.11 -41.38 0.69
C GLU A 29 10.88 -40.39 -0.21
N SER A 30 10.40 -40.13 -1.43
CA SER A 30 11.05 -39.24 -2.40
C SER A 30 10.98 -37.77 -1.98
N SER A 31 9.88 -37.33 -1.35
CA SER A 31 9.78 -35.96 -0.83
C SER A 31 10.67 -35.74 0.40
N HIS A 32 10.75 -36.72 1.31
CA HIS A 32 11.66 -36.68 2.45
C HIS A 32 13.14 -36.64 2.02
N ASP A 33 13.52 -37.36 0.96
CA ASP A 33 14.88 -37.33 0.42
C ASP A 33 15.24 -35.97 -0.19
N ILE A 34 14.29 -35.28 -0.81
CA ILE A 34 14.51 -33.92 -1.33
C ILE A 34 14.78 -32.94 -0.18
N PHE A 35 14.01 -33.02 0.91
CA PHE A 35 14.23 -32.18 2.08
C PHE A 35 15.55 -32.51 2.79
N ARG A 36 15.92 -33.80 2.87
CA ARG A 36 17.19 -34.23 3.47
C ARG A 36 18.38 -33.69 2.70
N LYS A 37 18.37 -33.78 1.36
CA LYS A 37 19.43 -33.22 0.50
C LYS A 37 19.55 -31.70 0.63
N PHE A 38 18.41 -31.00 0.70
CA PHE A 38 18.42 -29.55 0.89
C PHE A 38 18.96 -29.16 2.26
N PHE A 39 18.61 -29.92 3.30
CA PHE A 39 19.10 -29.72 4.65
C PHE A 39 20.60 -30.01 4.77
N GLU A 40 21.09 -31.13 4.24
CA GLU A 40 22.52 -31.49 4.20
C GLU A 40 23.35 -30.46 3.41
N ALA A 41 22.79 -29.83 2.38
CA ALA A 41 23.46 -28.78 1.62
C ALA A 41 23.56 -27.45 2.38
N GLN A 42 22.58 -27.15 3.24
CA GLN A 42 22.56 -25.93 4.05
C GLN A 42 23.31 -26.08 5.38
N PHE A 43 23.29 -27.28 5.95
CA PHE A 43 23.90 -27.60 7.23
C PHE A 43 24.94 -28.70 7.02
N GLN A 44 26.22 -28.33 7.11
CA GLN A 44 27.29 -29.33 7.12
C GLN A 44 27.05 -30.29 8.31
N PRO A 45 27.20 -31.60 8.11
CA PRO A 45 27.08 -32.56 9.20
C PRO A 45 28.06 -32.19 10.32
N LEU A 46 27.56 -32.06 11.54
CA LEU A 46 28.39 -31.85 12.72
C LEU A 46 29.12 -33.16 13.03
N ASP A 47 30.45 -33.13 13.06
CA ASP A 47 31.27 -34.26 13.49
C ASP A 47 31.08 -34.48 15.00
N VAL A 48 30.11 -35.33 15.36
CA VAL A 48 29.94 -35.82 16.71
C VAL A 48 30.75 -37.11 16.85
N PRO A 49 31.82 -37.15 17.67
CA PRO A 49 32.54 -38.39 17.92
C PRO A 49 31.65 -39.30 18.78
N GLY A 50 31.05 -40.33 18.16
CA GLY A 50 30.60 -41.53 18.89
C GLY A 50 29.12 -41.92 18.86
N ALA A 51 28.28 -41.46 17.92
CA ALA A 51 26.87 -41.89 17.87
C ALA A 51 26.58 -42.83 16.68
N GLN A 52 26.82 -44.14 16.86
CA GLN A 52 26.14 -45.15 16.05
C GLN A 52 24.73 -45.36 16.62
N ILE A 53 23.72 -44.71 16.04
CA ILE A 53 22.32 -44.96 16.40
C ILE A 53 21.81 -46.08 15.49
N THR A 54 21.92 -47.32 15.99
CA THR A 54 21.21 -48.47 15.43
C THR A 54 19.71 -48.30 15.71
N ARG A 55 18.88 -48.29 14.66
CA ARG A 55 17.42 -48.41 14.78
C ARG A 55 17.08 -49.75 15.44
N ARG A 56 16.33 -49.72 16.55
CA ARG A 56 15.76 -50.91 17.20
C ARG A 56 14.39 -50.55 17.77
N ASP A 57 13.38 -51.28 17.32
CA ASP A 57 12.01 -51.24 17.82
C ASP A 57 11.90 -52.00 19.16
N ASP A 58 11.00 -51.49 20.02
CA ASP A 58 10.24 -52.11 21.11
C ASP A 58 10.88 -52.53 22.47
N ALA A 59 10.14 -52.08 23.52
CA ALA A 59 9.84 -52.70 24.82
C ALA A 59 10.74 -52.46 26.07
N GLU A 60 10.19 -51.67 27.01
CA GLU A 60 10.02 -51.87 28.47
C GLU A 60 11.13 -52.58 29.31
N GLY A 61 11.54 -51.95 30.43
CA GLY A 61 12.18 -52.66 31.56
C GLY A 61 13.12 -51.82 32.43
N GLU A 62 12.72 -51.60 33.68
CA GLU A 62 13.41 -50.94 34.81
C GLU A 62 14.69 -51.68 35.33
N SER A 63 15.38 -51.01 36.27
CA SER A 63 16.37 -51.51 37.26
C SER A 63 17.84 -51.43 36.84
N ASP A 64 18.83 -51.15 37.69
CA ASP A 64 19.06 -50.44 38.96
C ASP A 64 20.60 -50.50 39.17
N GLU A 65 21.13 -49.67 40.08
CA GLU A 65 22.41 -49.83 40.78
C GLU A 65 23.73 -49.55 40.00
N GLU A 66 24.80 -48.94 40.55
CA GLU A 66 25.16 -48.26 41.80
C GLU A 66 26.66 -47.89 41.67
N ALA A 67 27.15 -47.09 42.62
CA ALA A 67 28.56 -46.99 43.06
C ALA A 67 29.61 -46.38 42.09
N SER A 68 30.55 -45.54 42.51
CA SER A 68 31.04 -45.12 43.84
C SER A 68 32.06 -43.99 43.54
N GLU A 69 31.83 -42.78 44.04
CA GLU A 69 32.48 -42.18 45.22
C GLU A 69 34.01 -42.00 45.11
N LEU A 70 34.46 -40.75 45.29
CA LEU A 70 35.47 -40.32 46.29
C LEU A 70 36.20 -39.05 45.83
N SER A 71 35.88 -37.93 46.47
CA SER A 71 36.90 -36.90 46.74
C SER A 71 36.50 -36.14 48.02
N ASP A 72 36.91 -36.71 49.15
CA ASP A 72 37.00 -36.00 50.42
C ASP A 72 38.30 -35.18 50.41
N THR A 73 38.21 -33.87 50.66
CA THR A 73 39.01 -33.22 51.70
C THR A 73 38.65 -31.74 51.87
N GLY A 74 37.98 -31.45 52.99
CA GLY A 74 38.43 -30.39 53.90
C GLY A 74 37.78 -29.01 53.77
N SER A 75 36.68 -28.79 54.50
CA SER A 75 36.50 -27.52 55.21
C SER A 75 35.58 -27.70 56.41
N ASN A 76 36.20 -27.74 57.57
CA ASN A 76 35.61 -27.71 58.90
C ASN A 76 34.76 -26.43 59.05
N TRP A 77 33.42 -26.53 59.05
CA TRP A 77 32.54 -25.41 59.38
C TRP A 77 31.83 -25.70 60.70
N ASP A 78 32.20 -24.89 61.69
CA ASP A 78 31.83 -24.96 63.08
C ASP A 78 30.56 -24.12 63.33
N GLY A 79 29.55 -24.76 63.90
CA GLY A 79 28.53 -24.14 64.76
C GLY A 79 27.47 -23.24 64.13
N LEU A 80 26.26 -23.78 63.94
CA LEU A 80 25.01 -23.17 64.42
C LEU A 80 24.02 -24.29 64.79
N SER A 81 23.96 -24.61 66.09
CA SER A 81 22.91 -25.41 66.68
C SER A 81 21.69 -24.54 67.00
N GLU A 82 20.51 -25.15 66.84
CA GLU A 82 19.33 -24.98 67.71
C GLU A 82 18.57 -23.62 67.65
N GLY A 83 17.35 -23.67 67.12
CA GLY A 83 16.41 -22.56 67.15
C GLY A 83 15.19 -22.77 66.27
N GLU A 84 14.18 -23.41 66.85
CA GLU A 84 12.82 -23.66 66.35
C GLU A 84 12.09 -22.39 65.88
N ASP A 85 11.20 -22.56 64.90
CA ASP A 85 10.12 -21.66 64.41
C ASP A 85 10.42 -20.47 63.48
N GLY A 86 10.22 -20.73 62.18
CA GLY A 86 9.88 -19.74 61.14
C GLY A 86 10.10 -20.34 59.74
N PRO A 87 9.27 -20.05 58.72
CA PRO A 87 9.58 -20.50 57.36
C PRO A 87 10.89 -19.84 56.93
N GLU A 88 11.94 -20.62 56.83
CA GLU A 88 13.25 -20.17 56.36
C GLU A 88 13.08 -19.70 54.90
N VAL A 89 12.93 -18.39 54.72
CA VAL A 89 12.88 -17.78 53.40
C VAL A 89 14.29 -17.89 52.83
N VAL A 90 14.51 -18.89 52.00
CA VAL A 90 15.77 -19.08 51.26
C VAL A 90 16.08 -17.80 50.49
N GLN A 91 17.14 -17.07 50.89
CA GLN A 91 17.59 -15.89 50.17
C GLN A 91 18.42 -16.33 48.97
N ILE A 92 17.76 -16.45 47.81
CA ILE A 92 18.43 -16.72 46.54
C ILE A 92 19.07 -15.41 46.06
N VAL A 93 20.40 -15.33 46.11
CA VAL A 93 21.16 -14.27 45.42
C VAL A 93 21.55 -14.79 44.05
N GLU A 94 20.75 -14.47 43.04
CA GLU A 94 21.13 -14.69 41.64
C GLU A 94 22.21 -13.69 41.24
N HIS A 95 23.44 -14.17 41.09
CA HIS A 95 24.45 -13.46 40.33
C HIS A 95 24.20 -13.71 38.86
N CYS A 96 23.39 -12.85 38.23
CA CYS A 96 23.43 -12.71 36.78
C CYS A 96 24.83 -12.21 36.42
N ASP A 97 25.71 -13.12 35.99
CA ASP A 97 26.99 -12.82 35.37
C ASP A 97 26.74 -11.97 34.11
N ALA A 98 26.53 -10.66 34.28
CA ALA A 98 26.49 -9.69 33.20
C ALA A 98 27.91 -9.46 32.67
N LYS A 99 28.57 -10.54 32.24
CA LYS A 99 29.83 -10.53 31.51
C LYS A 99 29.53 -10.02 30.11
N SER A 100 29.40 -8.69 29.94
CA SER A 100 29.71 -7.94 28.71
C SER A 100 29.11 -6.52 28.65
N LEU A 101 28.95 -5.80 29.76
CA LEU A 101 28.72 -4.34 29.71
C LEU A 101 30.01 -3.51 29.70
N ASP A 102 31.16 -4.15 29.50
CA ASP A 102 32.49 -3.50 29.53
C ASP A 102 33.08 -3.23 28.14
N LEU A 103 32.23 -3.15 27.12
CA LEU A 103 32.59 -2.51 25.85
C LEU A 103 32.32 -1.01 25.96
N MET A 104 33.07 -0.33 26.84
CA MET A 104 33.12 1.13 26.83
C MET A 104 33.31 1.60 25.38
N ASP A 105 32.45 2.50 24.90
CA ASP A 105 32.50 3.03 23.54
C ASP A 105 33.96 3.39 23.20
N LYS A 106 34.45 3.00 22.02
CA LYS A 106 35.87 3.14 21.65
C LYS A 106 36.35 4.59 21.82
N LYS A 107 35.43 5.55 21.72
CA LYS A 107 35.65 6.97 21.97
C LYS A 107 35.81 7.29 23.47
N ALA A 108 34.97 6.73 24.34
CA ALA A 108 35.05 6.87 25.79
C ALA A 108 36.34 6.22 26.34
N ARG A 109 36.70 5.02 25.85
CA ARG A 109 37.95 4.34 26.24
C ARG A 109 39.20 5.14 25.84
N LYS A 110 39.19 5.78 24.67
CA LYS A 110 40.30 6.65 24.22
C LYS A 110 40.40 7.93 25.06
N ALA A 111 39.27 8.56 25.38
CA ALA A 111 39.28 9.73 26.24
C ALA A 111 39.86 9.40 27.62
N PHE A 112 39.47 8.26 28.18
CA PHE A 112 39.94 7.82 29.50
C PHE A 112 41.41 7.36 29.52
N MET A 113 41.90 6.73 28.44
CA MET A 113 43.26 6.17 28.37
C MET A 113 44.32 7.14 27.82
N THR A 114 43.99 8.41 27.62
CA THR A 114 44.97 9.44 27.24
C THR A 114 45.28 10.32 28.44
N ALA A 115 46.52 10.84 28.53
CA ALA A 115 47.01 11.64 29.65
C ALA A 115 46.30 13.01 29.83
N LYS A 116 45.19 13.26 29.13
CA LYS A 116 44.39 14.48 29.21
C LYS A 116 43.16 14.20 30.08
N PRO A 117 42.94 14.96 31.17
CA PRO A 117 41.80 14.72 32.05
C PRO A 117 40.47 14.93 31.29
N PRO A 118 39.45 14.08 31.52
CA PRO A 118 38.15 14.26 30.88
C PRO A 118 37.52 15.58 31.37
N SER A 119 37.37 16.55 30.48
CA SER A 119 36.70 17.82 30.79
C SER A 119 35.21 17.57 31.00
N SER A 120 34.68 17.88 32.18
CA SER A 120 33.28 17.66 32.59
C SER A 120 32.24 18.53 31.87
N LEU A 121 32.61 19.20 30.77
CA LEU A 121 31.69 19.84 29.86
C LEU A 121 31.47 18.91 28.67
N VAL A 122 30.40 18.13 28.76
CA VAL A 122 29.75 17.57 27.57
C VAL A 122 29.19 18.74 26.78
N ASP A 123 30.04 19.37 25.98
CA ASP A 123 29.57 20.23 24.91
C ASP A 123 28.89 19.33 23.88
N ARG A 124 27.56 19.34 23.94
CA ARG A 124 26.70 18.95 22.83
C ARG A 124 26.96 19.89 21.66
N THR A 125 28.09 19.73 20.97
CA THR A 125 28.32 20.44 19.71
C THR A 125 27.61 19.69 18.58
N PRO A 126 26.79 20.38 17.76
CA PRO A 126 26.05 19.74 16.69
C PRO A 126 27.03 19.13 15.70
N ALA A 127 26.77 17.89 15.30
CA ALA A 127 27.53 17.19 14.29
C ALA A 127 27.66 18.06 13.04
N LYS A 128 28.89 18.50 12.75
CA LYS A 128 29.26 19.02 11.44
C LYS A 128 29.24 17.82 10.51
N SER A 129 28.25 17.76 9.60
CA SER A 129 28.16 16.72 8.60
C SER A 129 29.47 16.69 7.79
N PRO A 130 30.15 15.53 7.68
CA PRO A 130 31.22 15.41 6.72
C PRO A 130 30.59 15.48 5.33
N LYS A 131 31.16 16.28 4.42
CA LYS A 131 30.95 16.09 3.00
C LYS A 131 31.45 14.68 2.65
N ARG A 132 30.54 13.71 2.64
CA ARG A 132 30.72 12.43 1.96
C ARG A 132 30.11 12.63 0.58
N GLU A 133 30.97 12.86 -0.41
CA GLU A 133 30.58 12.57 -1.78
C GLU A 133 31.06 11.13 -2.04
N THR A 134 30.15 10.32 -2.61
CA THR A 134 30.36 9.08 -3.39
C THR A 134 30.02 7.68 -2.81
N GLU A 135 29.75 7.50 -1.52
CA GLU A 135 29.17 6.23 -1.00
C GLU A 135 27.83 6.41 -0.28
N SER A 136 27.67 7.46 0.55
CA SER A 136 26.37 7.77 1.17
C SER A 136 25.30 8.17 0.17
N ASP A 137 25.66 8.81 -0.94
CA ASP A 137 24.69 9.17 -1.98
C ASP A 137 24.10 7.92 -2.65
N LYS A 138 24.86 6.81 -2.74
CA LYS A 138 24.35 5.56 -3.32
C LYS A 138 23.38 4.88 -2.37
N ASP A 139 23.75 4.81 -1.10
CA ASP A 139 22.88 4.25 -0.05
C ASP A 139 21.60 5.07 0.09
N GLU A 140 21.68 6.40 0.05
CA GLU A 140 20.51 7.30 0.07
C GLU A 140 19.62 7.12 -1.16
N ASN A 141 20.21 7.02 -2.36
CA ASN A 141 19.44 6.77 -3.60
C ASN A 141 18.78 5.38 -3.62
N GLU A 142 19.41 4.36 -3.01
CA GLU A 142 18.85 3.02 -2.89
C GLU A 142 17.66 3.00 -1.90
N ILE A 143 17.82 3.68 -0.76
CA ILE A 143 16.75 3.87 0.22
C ILE A 143 15.57 4.64 -0.39
N ASP A 144 15.84 5.73 -1.11
CA ASP A 144 14.80 6.52 -1.81
C ASP A 144 14.10 5.68 -2.89
N ALA A 145 14.85 4.90 -3.66
CA ALA A 145 14.28 3.99 -4.65
C ALA A 145 13.38 2.92 -4.00
N ASP A 146 13.77 2.40 -2.83
CA ASP A 146 12.99 1.43 -2.09
C ASP A 146 11.74 2.04 -1.47
N HIS A 147 11.80 3.26 -0.93
CA HIS A 147 10.62 4.01 -0.49
C HIS A 147 9.64 4.24 -1.64
N LEU A 148 10.14 4.65 -2.82
CA LEU A 148 9.29 4.81 -4.00
C LEU A 148 8.66 3.48 -4.45
N LYS A 149 9.40 2.37 -4.43
CA LYS A 149 8.86 1.04 -4.74
C LYS A 149 7.78 0.64 -3.74
N ASN A 150 8.02 0.87 -2.44
CA ASN A 150 7.08 0.56 -1.37
C ASN A 150 5.80 1.40 -1.50
N ASP A 151 5.93 2.69 -1.79
CA ASP A 151 4.79 3.58 -2.03
C ASP A 151 3.99 3.15 -3.26
N LEU A 152 4.66 2.75 -4.35
CA LEU A 152 3.97 2.21 -5.53
C LEU A 152 3.26 0.89 -5.22
N ALA A 153 3.88 0.01 -4.43
CA ALA A 153 3.24 -1.23 -3.99
C ALA A 153 2.01 -0.95 -3.11
N LEU A 154 2.11 0.01 -2.18
CA LEU A 154 1.01 0.45 -1.33
C LEU A 154 -0.12 1.07 -2.16
N GLN A 155 0.20 1.94 -3.11
CA GLN A 155 -0.79 2.54 -4.01
C GLN A 155 -1.55 1.48 -4.81
N ARG A 156 -0.84 0.48 -5.35
CA ARG A 156 -1.45 -0.66 -6.06
C ARG A 156 -2.36 -1.45 -5.13
N LEU A 157 -1.90 -1.80 -3.93
CA LEU A 157 -2.68 -2.55 -2.95
C LEU A 157 -3.97 -1.82 -2.59
N LEU A 158 -3.91 -0.52 -2.27
CA LEU A 158 -5.09 0.24 -1.90
C LEU A 158 -6.11 0.32 -3.04
N LYS A 159 -5.67 0.56 -4.28
CA LYS A 159 -6.55 0.68 -5.45
C LYS A 159 -7.12 -0.68 -5.89
N GLU A 160 -6.30 -1.73 -5.82
CA GLU A 160 -6.65 -3.10 -6.25
C GLU A 160 -7.31 -3.93 -5.14
N SER A 161 -7.42 -3.41 -3.91
CA SER A 161 -7.98 -4.09 -2.72
C SER A 161 -9.33 -4.77 -2.97
N HIS A 162 -10.23 -4.13 -3.73
CA HIS A 162 -11.54 -4.69 -4.09
C HIS A 162 -11.46 -5.96 -4.95
N LEU A 163 -10.35 -6.18 -5.66
CA LEU A 163 -10.09 -7.42 -6.40
C LEU A 163 -9.50 -8.52 -5.51
N LEU A 164 -8.92 -8.13 -4.37
CA LEU A 164 -8.25 -9.01 -3.41
C LEU A 164 -9.12 -9.33 -2.19
N GLU A 165 -10.25 -8.65 -1.98
CA GLU A 165 -11.14 -8.83 -0.81
C GLU A 165 -11.60 -10.28 -0.61
N SER A 166 -11.77 -11.04 -1.70
CA SER A 166 -12.15 -12.46 -1.65
C SER A 166 -10.97 -13.43 -1.79
N ALA A 167 -9.75 -12.94 -1.97
CA ALA A 167 -8.55 -13.75 -2.13
C ALA A 167 -7.77 -13.82 -0.81
N SER A 168 -7.14 -14.97 -0.53
CA SER A 168 -6.26 -15.12 0.64
C SER A 168 -4.96 -14.35 0.51
N ASP A 169 -4.49 -14.18 -0.72
CA ASP A 169 -3.14 -13.68 -1.01
C ASP A 169 -3.19 -12.22 -1.47
N LEU A 170 -2.20 -11.44 -1.02
CA LEU A 170 -2.04 -10.03 -1.42
C LEU A 170 -1.58 -9.87 -2.88
N ALA A 171 -1.06 -10.93 -3.49
CA ALA A 171 -0.66 -10.91 -4.89
C ALA A 171 -1.84 -11.32 -5.79
N PRO A 172 -2.24 -10.48 -6.78
CA PRO A 172 -3.36 -10.83 -7.64
C PRO A 172 -2.96 -11.98 -8.58
N THR A 173 -3.67 -13.12 -8.47
CA THR A 173 -3.45 -14.32 -9.29
C THR A 173 -4.57 -14.52 -10.34
N GLY A 174 -4.31 -15.35 -11.35
CA GLY A 174 -5.31 -15.78 -12.35
C GLY A 174 -6.08 -14.63 -13.02
N LYS A 175 -7.40 -14.62 -12.86
CA LYS A 175 -8.31 -13.61 -13.45
C LYS A 175 -8.14 -12.23 -12.81
N ASN A 176 -7.86 -12.19 -11.50
CA ASN A 176 -7.65 -10.94 -10.78
C ASN A 176 -6.33 -10.29 -11.18
N ARG A 177 -5.30 -11.09 -11.51
CA ARG A 177 -4.06 -10.61 -12.14
C ARG A 177 -4.33 -9.77 -13.38
N LEU A 178 -5.15 -10.29 -14.30
CA LEU A 178 -5.41 -9.60 -15.57
C LEU A 178 -6.23 -8.32 -15.37
N LYS A 179 -7.18 -8.30 -14.43
CA LYS A 179 -7.92 -7.09 -14.05
C LYS A 179 -7.03 -6.05 -13.38
N ALA A 180 -6.15 -6.48 -12.49
CA ALA A 180 -5.16 -5.61 -11.84
C ALA A 180 -4.22 -4.99 -12.88
N LEU A 181 -3.73 -5.78 -13.84
CA LEU A 181 -2.93 -5.26 -14.96
C LEU A 181 -3.69 -4.22 -15.79
N ASP A 182 -4.98 -4.42 -16.08
CA ASP A 182 -5.80 -3.42 -16.80
C ASP A 182 -5.96 -2.13 -15.99
N LEU A 183 -6.16 -2.20 -14.67
CA LEU A 183 -6.19 -1.02 -13.80
C LEU A 183 -4.86 -0.29 -13.77
N ARG A 184 -3.74 -1.00 -13.66
CA ARG A 184 -2.38 -0.41 -13.71
C ARG A 184 -2.14 0.30 -15.04
N MET A 185 -2.59 -0.25 -16.15
CA MET A 185 -2.49 0.41 -17.46
C MET A 185 -3.33 1.69 -17.53
N GLN A 186 -4.51 1.71 -16.92
CA GLN A 186 -5.35 2.92 -16.83
C GLN A 186 -4.69 4.00 -15.97
N GLU A 187 -4.05 3.62 -14.86
CA GLU A 187 -3.31 4.54 -14.00
C GLU A 187 -2.10 5.16 -14.70
N LEU A 188 -1.41 4.39 -15.56
CA LEU A 188 -0.34 4.90 -16.41
C LEU A 188 -0.85 5.84 -17.53
N GLY A 189 -2.17 5.92 -17.73
CA GLY A 189 -2.81 6.86 -18.66
C GLY A 189 -3.52 6.22 -19.84
N SER A 190 -3.76 4.91 -19.84
CA SER A 190 -4.62 4.30 -20.86
C SER A 190 -6.06 4.85 -20.74
N LYS A 191 -6.61 5.32 -21.86
CA LYS A 191 -7.95 5.94 -21.87
C LYS A 191 -9.08 4.91 -21.86
N GLU A 192 -8.79 3.68 -22.27
CA GLU A 192 -9.78 2.62 -22.40
C GLU A 192 -9.32 1.35 -21.66
N SER A 193 -10.29 0.66 -21.05
CA SER A 193 -10.10 -0.66 -20.45
C SER A 193 -10.09 -1.73 -21.54
N LEU A 194 -9.20 -2.72 -21.40
CA LEU A 194 -9.17 -3.92 -22.24
C LEU A 194 -10.44 -4.78 -22.10
N TYR A 195 -11.16 -4.64 -20.97
CA TYR A 195 -12.39 -5.40 -20.68
C TYR A 195 -13.67 -4.74 -21.22
N LYS A 196 -13.55 -3.69 -22.04
CA LYS A 196 -14.71 -3.01 -22.63
C LYS A 196 -15.38 -3.88 -23.70
N GLN A 197 -16.57 -4.39 -23.39
CA GLN A 197 -17.36 -5.22 -24.32
C GLN A 197 -18.27 -4.40 -25.26
N ARG A 198 -18.37 -4.81 -26.53
CA ARG A 198 -19.37 -4.28 -27.49
C ARG A 198 -20.75 -4.89 -27.23
N MET A 199 -21.62 -4.16 -26.53
CA MET A 199 -23.01 -4.56 -26.25
C MET A 199 -24.05 -3.66 -26.94
N PRO A 200 -25.24 -4.19 -27.31
CA PRO A 200 -26.38 -3.38 -27.74
C PRO A 200 -26.79 -2.32 -26.72
N SER A 201 -27.35 -1.21 -27.20
CA SER A 201 -27.66 -0.03 -26.37
C SER A 201 -28.69 -0.31 -25.29
N SER A 202 -29.72 -1.13 -25.57
CA SER A 202 -30.77 -1.51 -24.61
C SER A 202 -30.19 -2.26 -23.41
N HIS A 203 -29.41 -3.31 -23.64
CA HIS A 203 -28.75 -4.09 -22.59
C HIS A 203 -27.76 -3.24 -21.78
N ARG A 204 -26.97 -2.40 -22.47
CA ARG A 204 -26.02 -1.50 -21.80
C ARG A 204 -26.71 -0.55 -20.84
N ARG A 205 -27.80 0.09 -21.28
CA ARG A 205 -28.61 0.99 -20.44
C ARG A 205 -29.24 0.24 -19.28
N GLY A 206 -29.76 -0.97 -19.51
CA GLY A 206 -30.34 -1.81 -18.46
C GLY A 206 -29.33 -2.20 -17.37
N ILE A 207 -28.12 -2.60 -17.76
CA ILE A 207 -27.04 -2.95 -16.81
C ILE A 207 -26.62 -1.73 -15.99
N GLN A 208 -26.43 -0.57 -16.65
CA GLN A 208 -26.09 0.68 -15.95
C GLN A 208 -27.19 1.10 -14.98
N ALA A 209 -28.46 1.08 -15.40
CA ALA A 209 -29.60 1.42 -14.56
C ALA A 209 -29.72 0.46 -13.35
N LYS A 210 -29.53 -0.85 -13.55
CA LYS A 210 -29.55 -1.83 -12.45
C LYS A 210 -28.39 -1.61 -11.47
N ALA A 211 -27.19 -1.31 -11.97
CA ALA A 211 -26.04 -0.98 -11.12
C ALA A 211 -26.32 0.29 -10.28
N GLU A 212 -26.90 1.32 -10.90
CA GLU A 212 -27.31 2.55 -10.21
C GLU A 212 -28.41 2.29 -9.17
N MET A 213 -29.42 1.46 -9.48
CA MET A 213 -30.46 1.09 -8.52
C MET A 213 -29.90 0.34 -7.32
N LYS A 214 -29.00 -0.63 -7.54
CA LYS A 214 -28.35 -1.40 -6.46
C LYS A 214 -27.55 -0.48 -5.55
N GLU A 215 -26.79 0.42 -6.15
CA GLU A 215 -25.95 1.36 -5.41
C GLU A 215 -26.78 2.43 -4.66
N ASN A 216 -27.87 2.91 -5.27
CA ASN A 216 -28.81 3.81 -4.60
C ASN A 216 -29.51 3.12 -3.42
N LYS A 217 -29.85 1.84 -3.56
CA LYS A 217 -30.41 1.03 -2.46
C LYS A 217 -29.41 0.88 -1.32
N ARG A 218 -28.16 0.47 -1.61
CA ARG A 218 -27.06 0.39 -0.62
C ARG A 218 -26.86 1.72 0.12
N ARG A 219 -26.87 2.86 -0.60
CA ARG A 219 -26.72 4.18 0.02
C ARG A 219 -27.93 4.60 0.86
N LYS A 220 -29.15 4.27 0.46
CA LYS A 220 -30.36 4.55 1.26
C LYS A 220 -30.34 3.76 2.55
N GLU A 221 -30.10 2.45 2.47
CA GLU A 221 -29.99 1.56 3.62
C GLU A 221 -28.86 2.01 4.55
N ALA A 222 -27.69 2.38 4.03
CA ALA A 222 -26.60 2.91 4.85
C ALA A 222 -26.96 4.24 5.53
N ARG A 223 -27.68 5.15 4.85
CA ARG A 223 -28.15 6.41 5.45
C ARG A 223 -29.17 6.16 6.56
N GLU A 224 -30.09 5.23 6.33
CA GLU A 224 -31.12 4.82 7.31
C GLU A 224 -30.48 4.14 8.53
N ASN A 225 -29.42 3.35 8.32
CA ASN A 225 -28.67 2.66 9.38
C ASN A 225 -27.53 3.49 9.99
N GLY A 226 -27.31 4.73 9.54
CA GLY A 226 -26.22 5.59 10.03
C GLY A 226 -24.80 5.14 9.65
N ILE A 227 -24.63 4.28 8.65
CA ILE A 227 -23.33 3.81 8.15
C ILE A 227 -22.77 4.82 7.12
N ILE A 228 -21.52 5.25 7.31
CA ILE A 228 -20.83 6.17 6.40
C ILE A 228 -20.20 5.37 5.26
N LEU A 229 -20.57 5.70 4.02
CA LEU A 229 -20.00 5.12 2.79
C LEU A 229 -19.04 6.09 2.10
N GLU A 230 -18.26 5.60 1.13
CA GLU A 230 -17.41 6.47 0.31
C GLU A 230 -18.22 7.55 -0.43
N LYS A 231 -17.61 8.73 -0.54
CA LYS A 231 -18.20 9.86 -1.28
C LYS A 231 -18.22 9.50 -2.77
N PRO A 232 -19.38 9.61 -3.45
CA PRO A 232 -19.44 9.32 -4.87
C PRO A 232 -18.57 10.32 -5.64
N THR A 233 -17.79 9.82 -6.60
CA THR A 233 -17.09 10.69 -7.54
C THR A 233 -18.13 11.45 -8.37
N PRO A 234 -18.01 12.80 -8.50
CA PRO A 234 -18.95 13.56 -9.28
C PRO A 234 -18.89 13.09 -10.73
N LYS A 235 -19.99 12.52 -11.24
CA LYS A 235 -20.10 12.18 -12.66
C LYS A 235 -19.98 13.48 -13.45
N ALA A 236 -18.86 13.65 -14.15
CA ALA A 236 -18.68 14.74 -15.08
C ALA A 236 -19.69 14.55 -16.22
N ASN A 237 -20.86 15.20 -16.10
CA ASN A 237 -21.82 15.21 -17.19
C ASN A 237 -21.15 15.97 -18.34
N ALA A 238 -21.00 15.33 -19.50
CA ALA A 238 -20.45 16.00 -20.68
C ALA A 238 -21.22 17.31 -20.97
N ASN A 239 -22.53 17.33 -20.68
CA ASN A 239 -23.39 18.50 -20.81
C ASN A 239 -23.21 19.56 -19.70
N SER A 240 -22.66 19.23 -18.52
CA SER A 240 -22.42 20.23 -17.46
C SER A 240 -21.16 21.06 -17.72
N SER A 241 -20.24 20.56 -18.56
CA SER A 241 -19.11 21.37 -19.05
C SER A 241 -19.55 22.48 -20.02
N LYS A 242 -20.73 22.32 -20.62
CA LYS A 242 -21.30 23.31 -21.52
C LYS A 242 -21.84 24.45 -20.68
N ARG A 243 -21.22 25.63 -20.80
CA ARG A 243 -21.72 26.86 -20.18
C ARG A 243 -23.19 27.01 -20.52
N ARG A 244 -24.02 27.23 -19.49
CA ARG A 244 -25.46 27.46 -19.66
C ARG A 244 -25.65 28.53 -20.72
N GLU A 245 -26.51 28.24 -21.69
CA GLU A 245 -26.89 29.21 -22.70
C GLU A 245 -27.48 30.42 -21.98
N ARG A 246 -26.80 31.55 -22.11
CA ARG A 246 -27.35 32.85 -21.78
C ARG A 246 -28.12 33.20 -23.05
N GLY A 247 -29.46 33.14 -22.98
CA GLY A 247 -30.33 33.40 -24.14
C GLY A 247 -30.09 34.77 -24.77
N VAL A 248 -31.02 35.25 -25.60
CA VAL A 248 -30.85 36.54 -26.28
C VAL A 248 -30.65 37.66 -25.25
N GLY A 249 -29.55 38.41 -25.42
CA GLY A 249 -28.99 39.33 -24.45
C GLY A 249 -30.01 40.33 -23.90
N GLY A 250 -29.87 40.62 -22.60
CA GLY A 250 -30.71 41.60 -21.91
C GLY A 250 -30.62 43.01 -22.50
N PRO A 251 -31.41 43.96 -21.98
CA PRO A 251 -31.46 45.32 -22.50
C PRO A 251 -30.06 45.93 -22.62
N SER A 252 -29.81 46.65 -23.72
CA SER A 252 -28.51 47.26 -24.05
C SER A 252 -28.11 48.40 -23.10
N ILE A 253 -29.04 48.86 -22.26
CA ILE A 253 -28.88 49.96 -21.34
C ILE A 253 -29.09 49.45 -19.93
N GLY A 254 -28.20 49.83 -19.00
CA GLY A 254 -28.32 49.48 -17.60
C GLY A 254 -28.08 48.00 -17.29
N LYS A 255 -28.30 47.63 -16.04
CA LYS A 255 -28.16 46.25 -15.54
C LYS A 255 -29.52 45.72 -15.13
N PHE A 256 -29.99 44.68 -15.80
CA PHE A 256 -31.21 43.98 -15.41
C PHE A 256 -30.89 42.98 -14.28
N ALA A 257 -31.41 43.21 -13.09
CA ALA A 257 -31.21 42.35 -11.93
C ALA A 257 -32.53 42.20 -11.18
N GLY A 258 -32.92 40.96 -10.85
CA GLY A 258 -34.09 40.67 -10.04
C GLY A 258 -35.42 41.20 -10.60
N GLY A 259 -35.58 41.30 -11.93
CA GLY A 259 -36.79 41.84 -12.56
C GLY A 259 -36.82 43.37 -12.68
N THR A 260 -35.79 44.06 -12.19
CA THR A 260 -35.67 45.52 -12.25
C THR A 260 -34.53 45.95 -13.17
N LEU A 261 -34.74 47.04 -13.91
CA LEU A 261 -33.74 47.64 -14.77
C LEU A 261 -33.04 48.78 -14.03
N ASN A 262 -31.79 48.57 -13.65
CA ASN A 262 -30.98 49.60 -12.99
C ASN A 262 -30.25 50.44 -14.03
N LEU A 263 -30.66 51.70 -14.18
CA LEU A 263 -30.07 52.68 -15.09
C LEU A 263 -29.05 53.55 -14.35
N SER A 264 -27.89 53.79 -14.96
CA SER A 264 -26.94 54.77 -14.42
C SER A 264 -27.37 56.20 -14.77
N LYS A 265 -26.91 57.20 -13.99
CA LYS A 265 -27.17 58.62 -14.31
C LYS A 265 -26.66 58.99 -15.71
N HIS A 266 -25.57 58.36 -16.16
CA HIS A 266 -25.03 58.52 -17.52
C HIS A 266 -26.00 57.97 -18.58
N ASP A 267 -26.58 56.79 -18.35
CA ASP A 267 -27.55 56.19 -19.28
C ASP A 267 -28.79 57.07 -19.41
N VAL A 268 -29.29 57.57 -18.28
CA VAL A 268 -30.40 58.52 -18.25
C VAL A 268 -30.04 59.80 -19.01
N ALA A 269 -28.86 60.38 -18.77
CA ALA A 269 -28.39 61.58 -19.46
C ALA A 269 -28.15 61.37 -20.97
N ALA A 270 -27.68 60.19 -21.39
CA ALA A 270 -27.45 59.85 -22.80
C ALA A 270 -28.78 59.71 -23.56
N ILE A 271 -29.80 59.15 -22.92
CA ILE A 271 -31.15 59.01 -23.50
C ILE A 271 -31.84 60.39 -23.53
N GLN A 272 -31.83 61.12 -22.41
CA GLN A 272 -32.45 62.44 -22.29
C GLN A 272 -31.71 63.53 -23.08
N GLY A 273 -30.41 63.35 -23.35
CA GLY A 273 -29.53 64.32 -24.02
C GLY A 273 -29.66 64.34 -25.54
N SER A 274 -30.49 63.48 -26.14
CA SER A 274 -30.70 63.43 -27.60
C SER A 274 -31.72 64.46 -28.10
N GLY A 275 -31.52 65.72 -27.72
CA GLY A 275 -32.30 66.85 -28.24
C GLY A 275 -31.57 67.69 -29.28
N ARG A 276 -30.23 67.60 -29.42
CA ARG A 276 -29.48 68.49 -30.33
C ARG A 276 -28.25 67.81 -30.93
N SER A 277 -28.16 67.91 -32.26
CA SER A 277 -27.02 67.56 -33.13
C SER A 277 -26.97 66.14 -33.71
N SER A 278 -27.92 65.83 -34.59
CA SER A 278 -27.62 65.05 -35.80
C SER A 278 -28.03 65.86 -37.03
N ARG A 279 -27.28 66.94 -37.28
CA ARG A 279 -27.28 67.63 -38.57
C ARG A 279 -25.86 68.08 -38.90
N GLY A 280 -25.19 67.24 -39.69
CA GLY A 280 -24.08 67.60 -40.57
C GLY A 280 -22.76 67.96 -39.91
N ARG A 281 -21.77 67.06 -40.00
CA ARG A 281 -20.43 67.46 -40.48
C ARG A 281 -19.63 66.26 -40.95
N GLY A 282 -19.49 66.15 -42.26
CA GLY A 282 -18.41 65.38 -42.86
C GLY A 282 -17.05 65.99 -42.51
N GLY A 283 -16.03 65.12 -42.56
CA GLY A 283 -14.64 65.48 -42.80
C GLY A 283 -13.89 66.17 -41.66
N SER A 284 -13.06 65.42 -40.94
CA SER A 284 -11.68 65.87 -40.67
C SER A 284 -10.83 64.74 -40.08
N ARG A 285 -9.92 64.26 -40.93
CA ARG A 285 -8.54 63.87 -40.61
C ARG A 285 -8.34 62.69 -39.67
N GLY A 286 -8.00 61.57 -40.31
CA GLY A 286 -7.02 60.65 -39.75
C GLY A 286 -5.78 61.42 -39.29
N ARG A 287 -5.47 61.28 -38.00
CA ARG A 287 -4.13 61.47 -37.46
C ARG A 287 -3.90 60.31 -36.52
N GLY A 288 -3.15 59.33 -37.02
CA GLY A 288 -2.55 58.32 -36.19
C GLY A 288 -1.75 58.98 -35.08
N ARG A 289 -2.00 58.55 -33.86
CA ARG A 289 -1.03 58.59 -32.77
C ARG A 289 -1.20 57.30 -31.99
N GLY A 290 -0.35 56.33 -32.32
CA GLY A 290 -0.08 55.21 -31.44
C GLY A 290 0.33 55.75 -30.08
N ARG A 291 -0.36 55.30 -29.03
CA ARG A 291 0.10 55.39 -27.66
C ARG A 291 0.34 53.97 -27.17
N GLY A 292 1.59 53.74 -26.79
CA GLY A 292 2.18 52.45 -26.54
C GLY A 292 1.46 51.68 -25.44
N ARG A 293 1.25 50.39 -25.70
CA ARG A 293 1.03 49.40 -24.65
C ARG A 293 2.37 49.15 -23.98
N GLY A 294 2.56 49.78 -22.81
CA GLY A 294 3.57 49.37 -21.86
C GLY A 294 3.33 47.91 -21.48
N ARG A 295 4.26 47.04 -21.88
CA ARG A 295 4.39 45.69 -21.34
C ARG A 295 4.95 45.81 -19.93
N GLY A 296 4.10 45.69 -18.92
CA GLY A 296 4.53 45.44 -17.56
C GLY A 296 5.03 44.00 -17.45
N ARG A 297 6.36 43.83 -17.45
CA ARG A 297 7.04 42.69 -16.83
C ARG A 297 7.52 43.13 -15.46
N ARG A 298 6.92 42.60 -14.41
CA ARG A 298 7.57 42.23 -13.15
C ARG A 298 6.82 41.02 -12.62
#